data_AF-A0A8S2FPC2-F1
#
_entry.id   AF-A0A8S2FPC2-F1
#
_cell.length_a   1.000
_cell.length_b   1.000
_cell.length_c   1.000
_cell.angle_alpha   90.00
_cell.angle_beta   90.00
_cell.angle_gamma   90.00
#
_symmetry.space_group_name_H-M   'P 1'
#
loop_
_entity.id
_entity.type
_entity.pdbx_description
1 polymer ?
#
loop_
_entity_poly.entity_id
_entity_poly.type
_entity_poly.pdbx_seq_one_letter_code
_entity_poly.pdbx_strand_id
1 'polypeptide(L)'
;FYKIRAKLLPPNPKSLDFEVPASYSTTHEGENFLLYDSAHKKLGGRLMIFSTKYLIQMLCSCDVMLLDGTFKIRPSMFSQVYVIMGQHLDEAIPLVWCLTPKRTQEVYKKIFKVLQRKSMDYGFNFEPKSAYLDFEIGTINALEKIFPNISIHGCWYHYIQSIYRNIRKTGLSTLYEQNEEAKIWLKCFMALPLVRNTVVGAAIDYLIDNPPLSHMLLIEFNEYFRKQWIDRIPVKYWNLGPIHLRCNNSVEGYNNRLQHRFGAHPQLWSFIYFLKGEKALVMMRTAQIQSGNYRLKAMPFSFGNERARKKTKQLKNLWRLFQIGRITLNKYITNLSCFVGESTITINYLLIVCEIKKATF
;
A
#
# COMPACT_ATOMS: atom_id res chain seq x y z
N PHE A 1 -20.63 -1.77 -25.64
CA PHE A 1 -19.57 -2.80 -25.58
C PHE A 1 -19.68 -3.76 -24.38
N TYR A 2 -19.89 -3.31 -23.13
CA TYR A 2 -19.99 -4.22 -21.95
C TYR A 2 -21.17 -5.21 -21.98
N LYS A 3 -22.35 -4.81 -22.47
CA LYS A 3 -23.56 -5.68 -22.46
C LYS A 3 -23.52 -6.80 -23.51
N ILE A 4 -22.78 -6.65 -24.61
CA ILE A 4 -22.75 -7.63 -25.72
C ILE A 4 -21.84 -8.83 -25.39
N ARG A 5 -20.80 -8.65 -24.57
CA ARG A 5 -19.92 -9.76 -24.13
C ARG A 5 -20.50 -10.61 -23.01
N ALA A 6 -21.44 -10.11 -22.21
CA ALA A 6 -22.00 -10.86 -21.08
C ALA A 6 -22.67 -12.20 -21.51
N LYS A 7 -23.16 -12.29 -22.76
CA LYS A 7 -23.73 -13.53 -23.32
C LYS A 7 -22.68 -14.56 -23.79
N LEU A 8 -21.41 -14.16 -23.93
CA LEU A 8 -20.29 -15.03 -24.37
C LEU A 8 -19.38 -15.43 -23.21
N LEU A 9 -19.58 -14.86 -22.02
CA LEU A 9 -18.85 -15.26 -20.83
C LEU A 9 -19.45 -16.57 -20.29
N PRO A 10 -18.62 -17.50 -19.80
CA PRO A 10 -19.11 -18.63 -19.03
C PRO A 10 -19.97 -18.14 -17.86
N PRO A 11 -20.92 -18.96 -17.36
CA PRO A 11 -21.68 -18.62 -16.16
C PRO A 11 -20.73 -18.22 -15.03
N ASN A 12 -21.00 -17.08 -14.38
CA ASN A 12 -20.17 -16.66 -13.26
C ASN A 12 -20.33 -17.66 -12.12
N PRO A 13 -19.22 -18.16 -11.53
CA PRO A 13 -19.32 -19.11 -10.44
C PRO A 13 -20.07 -18.54 -9.25
N LYS A 14 -20.90 -19.38 -8.62
CA LYS A 14 -21.68 -19.04 -7.42
C LYS A 14 -21.00 -19.49 -6.13
N SER A 15 -20.08 -20.43 -6.22
CA SER A 15 -19.22 -20.89 -5.14
C SER A 15 -17.78 -20.85 -5.62
N LEU A 16 -16.85 -21.06 -4.71
CA LEU A 16 -15.44 -21.21 -5.08
C LEU A 16 -15.19 -22.47 -5.94
N ASP A 17 -16.20 -23.36 -6.12
CA ASP A 17 -16.14 -24.64 -6.84
C ASP A 17 -16.48 -24.48 -8.30
N PHE A 18 -15.40 -24.31 -9.06
CA PHE A 18 -15.44 -24.10 -10.49
C PHE A 18 -14.11 -24.46 -11.12
N GLU A 19 -14.14 -24.88 -12.37
CA GLU A 19 -12.94 -25.00 -13.17
C GLU A 19 -12.67 -23.67 -13.88
N VAL A 20 -11.39 -23.31 -14.00
CA VAL A 20 -10.99 -22.13 -14.77
C VAL A 20 -10.91 -22.54 -16.24
N PRO A 21 -11.73 -21.97 -17.14
CA PRO A 21 -11.63 -22.31 -18.55
C PRO A 21 -10.27 -21.88 -19.11
N ALA A 22 -9.74 -22.63 -20.09
CA ALA A 22 -8.41 -22.40 -20.65
C ALA A 22 -8.19 -20.97 -21.18
N SER A 23 -9.24 -20.33 -21.68
CA SER A 23 -9.22 -18.94 -22.16
C SER A 23 -8.97 -17.90 -21.06
N TYR A 24 -9.13 -18.27 -19.79
CA TYR A 24 -8.88 -17.45 -18.60
C TYR A 24 -7.60 -17.84 -17.86
N SER A 25 -7.02 -19.01 -18.16
CA SER A 25 -5.72 -19.42 -17.61
C SER A 25 -4.53 -18.96 -18.47
N THR A 26 -4.75 -18.59 -19.73
CA THR A 26 -3.73 -18.11 -20.68
C THR A 26 -3.95 -16.64 -21.08
N THR A 27 -2.93 -15.96 -21.59
CA THR A 27 -3.03 -14.61 -22.18
C THR A 27 -3.72 -14.66 -23.55
N HIS A 28 -3.86 -13.52 -24.24
CA HIS A 28 -4.36 -13.52 -25.63
C HIS A 28 -3.36 -14.14 -26.63
N GLU A 29 -2.10 -14.25 -26.24
CA GLU A 29 -0.99 -14.79 -27.05
C GLU A 29 -0.70 -16.27 -26.70
N GLY A 30 -1.53 -16.90 -25.87
CA GLY A 30 -1.38 -18.31 -25.46
C GLY A 30 -0.38 -18.54 -24.31
N GLU A 31 0.26 -17.50 -23.78
CA GLU A 31 1.18 -17.62 -22.62
C GLU A 31 0.41 -17.98 -21.34
N ASN A 32 0.96 -18.81 -20.46
CA ASN A 32 0.35 -19.08 -19.16
C ASN A 32 0.22 -17.80 -18.31
N PHE A 33 -0.99 -17.52 -17.82
CA PHE A 33 -1.32 -16.34 -17.03
C PHE A 33 -1.77 -16.68 -15.60
N LEU A 34 -2.48 -17.80 -15.42
CA LEU A 34 -2.78 -18.33 -14.09
C LEU A 34 -1.57 -19.12 -13.59
N LEU A 35 -0.71 -18.49 -12.81
CA LEU A 35 0.51 -19.11 -12.29
C LEU A 35 0.24 -20.17 -11.23
N TYR A 36 -0.81 -19.97 -10.44
CA TYR A 36 -1.18 -20.89 -9.38
C TYR A 36 -2.66 -20.79 -9.07
N ASP A 37 -3.27 -21.95 -8.86
CA ASP A 37 -4.61 -22.11 -8.36
C ASP A 37 -4.62 -23.23 -7.33
N SER A 38 -5.14 -22.96 -6.14
CA SER A 38 -5.28 -24.00 -5.13
C SER A 38 -6.41 -24.99 -5.41
N ALA A 39 -7.23 -24.74 -6.45
CA ALA A 39 -8.44 -25.46 -6.86
C ALA A 39 -9.52 -25.48 -5.78
N HIS A 40 -9.25 -26.09 -4.62
CA HIS A 40 -10.02 -26.00 -3.38
C HIS A 40 -9.34 -26.73 -2.22
N LYS A 41 -9.65 -26.34 -0.97
CA LYS A 41 -9.33 -27.08 0.29
C LYS A 41 -7.93 -26.89 0.91
N LYS A 42 -7.24 -25.77 0.69
CA LYS A 42 -6.11 -25.38 1.56
C LYS A 42 -6.25 -23.90 1.93
N LEU A 43 -5.94 -23.53 3.18
CA LEU A 43 -6.01 -22.15 3.71
C LEU A 43 -7.43 -21.58 3.95
N GLY A 44 -8.46 -22.43 3.98
CA GLY A 44 -9.84 -22.02 4.26
C GLY A 44 -10.54 -21.29 3.09
N GLY A 45 -10.10 -21.54 1.86
CA GLY A 45 -10.74 -21.08 0.62
C GLY A 45 -9.86 -21.35 -0.60
N ARG A 46 -10.06 -20.61 -1.70
CA ARG A 46 -9.26 -20.72 -2.92
C ARG A 46 -8.30 -19.53 -3.06
N LEU A 47 -7.03 -19.81 -3.35
CA LEU A 47 -6.01 -18.82 -3.70
C LEU A 47 -5.70 -18.95 -5.18
N MET A 48 -5.83 -17.85 -5.92
CA MET A 48 -5.43 -17.77 -7.32
C MET A 48 -4.39 -16.66 -7.48
N ILE A 49 -3.33 -16.93 -8.26
CA ILE A 49 -2.22 -16.01 -8.51
C ILE A 49 -2.05 -15.87 -10.02
N PHE A 50 -2.11 -14.63 -10.50
CA PHE A 50 -2.03 -14.28 -11.91
C PHE A 50 -0.79 -13.42 -12.18
N SER A 51 0.00 -13.85 -13.16
CA SER A 51 1.17 -13.14 -13.70
C SER A 51 1.69 -13.93 -14.92
N THR A 52 2.72 -13.45 -15.59
CA THR A 52 3.33 -14.15 -16.74
C THR A 52 4.83 -14.33 -16.51
N LYS A 53 5.53 -15.12 -17.35
CA LYS A 53 6.98 -15.29 -17.20
C LYS A 53 7.71 -13.95 -17.30
N TYR A 54 7.30 -13.11 -18.25
CA TYR A 54 7.85 -11.76 -18.41
C TYR A 54 7.65 -10.89 -17.17
N LEU A 55 6.44 -10.88 -16.59
CA LEU A 55 6.17 -10.08 -15.39
C LEU A 55 6.90 -10.61 -14.14
N ILE A 56 7.09 -11.92 -14.03
CA ILE A 56 7.92 -12.52 -12.97
C ILE A 56 9.40 -12.17 -13.13
N GLN A 57 9.92 -12.19 -14.36
CA GLN A 57 11.29 -11.74 -14.65
C GLN A 57 11.49 -10.29 -14.19
N MET A 58 10.54 -9.41 -14.53
CA MET A 58 10.55 -8.02 -14.07
C MET A 58 10.46 -7.91 -12.55
N LEU A 59 9.63 -8.73 -11.90
CA LEU A 59 9.51 -8.70 -10.45
C LEU A 59 10.84 -9.06 -9.79
N CYS A 60 11.56 -10.04 -10.33
CA CYS A 60 12.86 -10.46 -9.84
C CYS A 60 13.97 -9.42 -10.07
N SER A 61 13.81 -8.50 -11.03
CA SER A 61 14.76 -7.40 -11.25
C SER A 61 14.48 -6.15 -10.41
N CYS A 62 13.37 -6.14 -9.66
CA CYS A 62 13.02 -5.02 -8.78
C CYS A 62 13.57 -5.23 -7.37
N ASP A 63 14.40 -4.31 -6.89
CA ASP A 63 14.86 -4.30 -5.49
C ASP A 63 13.74 -3.97 -4.50
N VAL A 64 12.74 -3.20 -4.96
CA VAL A 64 11.65 -2.67 -4.13
C VAL A 64 10.31 -3.20 -4.61
N MET A 65 9.54 -3.75 -3.67
CA MET A 65 8.15 -4.13 -3.86
C MET A 65 7.20 -3.16 -3.16
N LEU A 66 6.02 -2.99 -3.74
CA LEU A 66 4.89 -2.31 -3.14
C LEU A 66 3.70 -3.26 -3.10
N LEU A 67 3.07 -3.38 -1.95
CA LEU A 67 2.09 -4.41 -1.67
C LEU A 67 0.82 -3.77 -1.09
N ASP A 68 -0.32 -4.09 -1.68
CA ASP A 68 -1.61 -3.59 -1.16
C ASP A 68 -2.74 -4.59 -1.38
N GLY A 69 -3.66 -4.64 -0.41
CA GLY A 69 -4.87 -5.43 -0.44
C GLY A 69 -6.08 -4.53 -0.63
N THR A 70 -6.86 -4.75 -1.70
CA THR A 70 -8.07 -3.99 -1.99
C THR A 70 -9.33 -4.85 -1.94
N PHE A 71 -10.35 -4.32 -1.26
CA PHE A 71 -11.61 -5.00 -0.95
C PHE A 71 -12.74 -4.66 -1.91
N LYS A 72 -12.69 -3.49 -2.54
CA LYS A 72 -13.82 -2.97 -3.34
C LYS A 72 -13.91 -3.67 -4.70
N ILE A 73 -12.76 -4.05 -5.26
CA ILE A 73 -12.66 -4.62 -6.62
C ILE A 73 -12.58 -6.14 -6.65
N ARG A 74 -12.68 -6.80 -5.50
CA ARG A 74 -12.60 -8.27 -5.42
C ARG A 74 -13.92 -8.90 -5.87
N PRO A 75 -13.87 -9.98 -6.68
CA PRO A 75 -15.04 -10.82 -6.88
C PRO A 75 -15.57 -11.32 -5.52
N SER A 76 -16.89 -11.37 -5.37
CA SER A 76 -17.58 -11.51 -4.07
C SER A 76 -17.24 -12.78 -3.28
N MET A 77 -16.67 -13.80 -3.92
CA MET A 77 -16.30 -15.07 -3.29
C MET A 77 -14.89 -15.06 -2.65
N PHE A 78 -14.07 -14.05 -2.94
CA PHE A 78 -12.72 -13.92 -2.37
C PHE A 78 -12.70 -12.90 -1.24
N SER A 79 -11.71 -12.89 -0.36
CA SER A 79 -11.61 -11.90 0.72
C SER A 79 -11.04 -10.56 0.23
N GLN A 80 -10.12 -10.58 -0.74
CA GLN A 80 -9.50 -9.39 -1.32
C GLN A 80 -8.83 -9.69 -2.66
N VAL A 81 -8.52 -8.62 -3.41
CA VAL A 81 -7.47 -8.64 -4.42
C VAL A 81 -6.20 -8.12 -3.75
N TYR A 82 -5.12 -8.88 -3.82
CA TYR A 82 -3.82 -8.45 -3.34
C TYR A 82 -2.88 -8.22 -4.52
N VAL A 83 -2.29 -7.04 -4.61
CA VAL A 83 -1.48 -6.60 -5.74
C VAL A 83 -0.03 -6.47 -5.29
N ILE A 84 0.88 -7.03 -6.08
CA ILE A 84 2.33 -6.87 -5.90
C ILE A 84 2.84 -6.06 -7.08
N MET A 85 3.37 -4.88 -6.78
CA MET A 85 4.02 -4.02 -7.74
C MET A 85 5.53 -4.03 -7.51
N GLY A 86 6.31 -3.97 -8.58
CA GLY A 86 7.76 -3.75 -8.53
C GLY A 86 8.12 -2.33 -8.91
N GLN A 87 9.14 -1.76 -8.26
CA GLN A 87 9.72 -0.49 -8.69
C GLN A 87 10.71 -0.73 -9.84
N HIS A 88 10.38 -0.22 -11.03
CA HIS A 88 11.22 -0.27 -12.22
C HIS A 88 11.44 1.13 -12.77
N LEU A 89 12.71 1.58 -12.84
CA LEU A 89 13.11 2.89 -13.38
C LEU A 89 12.24 4.05 -12.86
N ASP A 90 12.13 4.16 -11.53
CA ASP A 90 11.35 5.21 -10.85
C ASP A 90 9.83 5.19 -11.14
N GLU A 91 9.29 4.06 -11.56
CA GLU A 91 7.85 3.82 -11.61
C GLU A 91 7.46 2.55 -10.85
N ALA A 92 6.28 2.55 -10.23
CA ALA A 92 5.69 1.35 -9.66
C ALA A 92 4.83 0.66 -10.73
N ILE A 93 5.13 -0.61 -11.02
CA ILE A 93 4.49 -1.39 -12.06
C ILE A 93 3.79 -2.60 -11.44
N PRO A 94 2.52 -2.87 -11.71
CA PRO A 94 1.83 -4.04 -11.19
C PRO A 94 2.30 -5.30 -11.93
N LEU A 95 2.79 -6.29 -11.18
CA LEU A 95 3.43 -7.48 -11.75
C LEU A 95 2.72 -8.78 -11.37
N VAL A 96 2.04 -8.80 -10.22
CA VAL A 96 1.28 -9.97 -9.76
C VAL A 96 -0.05 -9.53 -9.15
N TRP A 97 -1.11 -10.27 -9.48
CA TRP A 97 -2.43 -10.14 -8.88
C TRP A 97 -2.85 -11.44 -8.21
N CYS A 98 -3.30 -11.34 -6.98
CA CYS A 98 -3.74 -12.48 -6.19
C CYS A 98 -5.20 -12.30 -5.78
N LEU A 99 -6.04 -13.31 -6.04
CA LEU A 99 -7.35 -13.44 -5.41
C LEU A 99 -7.19 -14.32 -4.17
N THR A 100 -7.32 -13.73 -2.98
CA THR A 100 -7.00 -14.45 -1.73
C THR A 100 -8.26 -14.87 -0.97
N PRO A 101 -8.25 -16.04 -0.31
CA PRO A 101 -9.41 -16.50 0.45
C PRO A 101 -9.53 -15.81 1.80
N LYS A 102 -8.39 -15.46 2.39
CA LYS A 102 -8.26 -14.82 3.71
C LYS A 102 -7.05 -13.90 3.73
N ARG A 103 -6.92 -13.16 4.83
CA ARG A 103 -5.84 -12.22 5.16
C ARG A 103 -4.97 -12.75 6.30
N THR A 104 -4.50 -14.00 6.15
CA THR A 104 -3.69 -14.66 7.18
C THR A 104 -2.25 -14.80 6.73
N GLN A 105 -1.34 -14.92 7.71
CA GLN A 105 0.08 -15.11 7.45
C GLN A 105 0.35 -16.34 6.54
N GLU A 106 -0.41 -17.42 6.69
CA GLU A 106 -0.27 -18.63 5.89
C GLU A 106 -0.57 -18.37 4.42
N VAL A 107 -1.58 -17.55 4.12
CA VAL A 107 -1.95 -17.17 2.75
C VAL A 107 -0.84 -16.35 2.11
N TYR A 108 -0.31 -15.33 2.79
CA TYR A 108 0.79 -14.53 2.26
C TYR A 108 2.08 -15.33 2.10
N LYS A 109 2.43 -16.19 3.06
CA LYS A 109 3.56 -17.12 2.93
C LYS A 109 3.39 -18.02 1.70
N LYS A 110 2.16 -18.48 1.43
CA LYS A 110 1.89 -19.30 0.25
C LYS A 110 2.09 -18.50 -1.04
N ILE A 111 1.64 -17.24 -1.11
CA ILE A 111 1.88 -16.35 -2.25
C ILE A 111 3.38 -16.22 -2.51
N PHE A 112 4.17 -15.79 -1.52
CA PHE A 112 5.60 -15.57 -1.71
C PHE A 112 6.37 -16.85 -2.05
N LYS A 113 6.02 -17.99 -1.45
CA LYS A 113 6.62 -19.30 -1.81
C LYS A 113 6.28 -19.73 -3.24
N VAL A 114 5.07 -19.47 -3.72
CA VAL A 114 4.71 -19.74 -5.12
C VAL A 114 5.56 -18.88 -6.04
N LEU A 115 5.73 -17.60 -5.73
CA LEU A 115 6.56 -16.69 -6.53
C LEU A 115 8.02 -17.10 -6.54
N GLN A 116 8.62 -17.47 -5.41
CA GLN A 116 10.00 -18.00 -5.37
C GLN A 116 10.16 -19.23 -6.26
N ARG A 117 9.25 -20.22 -6.13
CA ARG A 117 9.29 -21.43 -6.95
C ARG A 117 9.13 -21.13 -8.43
N LYS A 118 8.14 -20.31 -8.81
CA LYS A 118 7.91 -19.95 -10.22
C LYS A 118 9.06 -19.14 -10.81
N SER A 119 9.70 -18.30 -10.01
CA SER A 119 10.89 -17.57 -10.44
C SER A 119 12.04 -18.54 -10.72
N MET A 120 12.26 -19.51 -9.82
CA MET A 120 13.28 -20.55 -9.99
C MET A 120 13.00 -21.44 -11.21
N ASP A 121 11.75 -21.88 -11.42
CA ASP A 121 11.31 -22.63 -12.62
C ASP A 121 11.65 -21.87 -13.92
N TYR A 122 11.64 -20.53 -13.88
CA TYR A 122 11.96 -19.67 -15.01
C TYR A 122 13.44 -19.27 -15.10
N GLY A 123 14.29 -19.70 -14.16
CA GLY A 123 15.72 -19.36 -14.13
C GLY A 123 16.04 -18.01 -13.50
N PHE A 124 15.15 -17.45 -12.68
CA PHE A 124 15.34 -16.18 -11.98
C PHE A 124 15.38 -16.36 -10.46
N ASN A 125 16.03 -15.43 -9.75
CA ASN A 125 16.02 -15.38 -8.29
C ASN A 125 15.07 -14.27 -7.83
N PHE A 126 14.06 -14.63 -7.03
CA PHE A 126 13.15 -13.64 -6.44
C PHE A 126 13.60 -13.29 -5.02
N GLU A 127 14.37 -12.22 -4.91
CA GLU A 127 14.95 -11.74 -3.65
C GLU A 127 14.82 -10.21 -3.51
N PRO A 128 13.63 -9.72 -3.12
CA PRO A 128 13.40 -8.29 -2.94
C PRO A 128 14.19 -7.77 -1.73
N LYS A 129 14.79 -6.59 -1.86
CA LYS A 129 15.54 -5.91 -0.78
C LYS A 129 14.63 -5.10 0.13
N SER A 130 13.54 -4.56 -0.40
CA SER A 130 12.60 -3.76 0.40
C SER A 130 11.14 -4.01 0.00
N ALA A 131 10.25 -3.93 0.98
CA ALA A 131 8.80 -4.00 0.78
C ALA A 131 8.11 -2.82 1.44
N TYR A 132 7.24 -2.15 0.69
CA TYR A 132 6.37 -1.09 1.19
C TYR A 132 4.93 -1.60 1.24
N LEU A 133 4.29 -1.50 2.41
CA LEU A 133 2.98 -2.08 2.64
C LEU A 133 2.24 -1.38 3.78
N ASP A 134 0.97 -1.74 3.91
CA ASP A 134 0.16 -1.42 5.08
C ASP A 134 0.57 -2.23 6.31
N PHE A 135 0.06 -1.84 7.47
CA PHE A 135 0.38 -2.46 8.76
C PHE A 135 -0.33 -3.80 9.01
N GLU A 136 -0.54 -4.59 7.96
CA GLU A 136 -1.13 -5.91 8.10
C GLU A 136 -0.09 -6.92 8.60
N ILE A 137 -0.19 -7.26 9.88
CA ILE A 137 0.74 -8.17 10.59
C ILE A 137 0.91 -9.50 9.87
N GLY A 138 -0.16 -10.03 9.28
CA GLY A 138 -0.10 -11.29 8.52
C GLY A 138 0.89 -11.21 7.35
N THR A 139 0.92 -10.09 6.62
CA THR A 139 1.86 -9.88 5.52
C THR A 139 3.28 -9.62 6.02
N ILE A 140 3.44 -8.80 7.07
CA ILE A 140 4.75 -8.50 7.67
C ILE A 140 5.43 -9.79 8.14
N ASN A 141 4.74 -10.59 8.94
CA ASN A 141 5.26 -11.86 9.46
C ASN A 141 5.51 -12.90 8.35
N ALA A 142 4.82 -12.78 7.22
CA ALA A 142 5.07 -13.63 6.06
C ALA A 142 6.34 -13.22 5.34
N LEU A 143 6.56 -11.91 5.14
CA LEU A 143 7.76 -11.38 4.50
C LEU A 143 9.01 -11.72 5.32
N GLU A 144 9.04 -11.43 6.63
CA GLU A 144 10.21 -11.74 7.47
C GLU A 144 10.57 -13.23 7.46
N LYS A 145 9.55 -14.10 7.40
CA LYS A 145 9.75 -15.55 7.41
C LYS A 145 10.21 -16.12 6.06
N ILE A 146 9.93 -15.43 4.95
CA ILE A 146 10.29 -15.89 3.59
C ILE A 146 11.56 -15.19 3.08
N PHE A 147 11.78 -13.95 3.48
CA PHE A 147 12.90 -13.10 3.09
C PHE A 147 13.57 -12.51 4.35
N PRO A 148 14.51 -13.23 4.99
CA PRO A 148 15.09 -12.80 6.27
C PRO A 148 15.81 -11.45 6.23
N ASN A 149 16.32 -11.05 5.05
CA ASN A 149 17.10 -9.82 4.85
C ASN A 149 16.26 -8.65 4.32
N ILE A 150 14.93 -8.81 4.20
CA ILE A 150 14.09 -7.77 3.62
C ILE A 150 13.89 -6.59 4.59
N SER A 151 14.02 -5.38 4.05
CA SER A 151 13.62 -4.16 4.78
C SER A 151 12.13 -3.90 4.59
N ILE A 152 11.37 -3.91 5.68
CA ILE A 152 9.92 -3.72 5.67
C ILE A 152 9.59 -2.28 6.06
N HIS A 153 8.83 -1.61 5.22
CA HIS A 153 8.47 -0.21 5.36
C HIS A 153 6.95 -0.03 5.34
N GLY A 154 6.40 0.42 6.46
CA GLY A 154 4.98 0.72 6.62
C GLY A 154 4.58 2.00 5.89
N CYS A 155 3.36 2.03 5.36
CA CYS A 155 2.84 3.21 4.69
C CYS A 155 2.61 4.38 5.67
N TRP A 156 3.32 5.50 5.48
CA TRP A 156 3.14 6.71 6.29
C TRP A 156 1.71 7.28 6.22
N TYR A 157 1.07 7.18 5.07
CA TYR A 157 -0.28 7.68 4.89
C TYR A 157 -1.30 6.85 5.69
N HIS A 158 -1.22 5.52 5.64
CA HIS A 158 -2.06 4.65 6.45
C HIS A 158 -1.74 4.73 7.95
N TYR A 159 -0.50 5.06 8.32
CA TYR A 159 -0.11 5.41 9.70
C TYR A 159 -0.90 6.64 10.19
N ILE A 160 -0.84 7.75 9.43
CA ILE A 160 -1.58 8.99 9.75
C ILE A 160 -3.08 8.73 9.83
N GLN A 161 -3.66 8.04 8.84
CA GLN A 161 -5.07 7.72 8.84
C GLN A 161 -5.50 6.88 10.05
N SER A 162 -4.64 5.97 10.49
CA SER A 162 -4.95 5.10 11.63
C SER A 162 -4.96 5.88 12.94
N ILE A 163 -4.01 6.80 13.13
CA ILE A 163 -4.02 7.73 14.26
C ILE A 163 -5.26 8.63 14.20
N TYR A 164 -5.58 9.20 13.04
CA TYR A 164 -6.74 10.08 12.92
C TYR A 164 -8.07 9.35 13.13
N ARG A 165 -8.19 8.10 12.68
CA ARG A 165 -9.36 7.26 12.98
C ARG A 165 -9.52 7.01 14.48
N ASN A 166 -8.41 6.85 15.21
CA ASN A 166 -8.47 6.76 16.67
C ASN A 166 -8.97 8.07 17.29
N ILE A 167 -8.41 9.22 16.90
CA ILE A 167 -8.86 10.55 17.35
C ILE A 167 -10.38 10.72 17.16
N ARG A 168 -10.91 10.27 16.01
CA ARG A 168 -12.35 10.32 15.73
C ARG A 168 -13.16 9.38 16.59
N LYS A 169 -12.67 8.16 16.80
CA LYS A 169 -13.38 7.10 17.54
C LYS A 169 -13.48 7.41 19.04
N THR A 170 -12.48 8.06 19.63
CA THR A 170 -12.41 8.32 21.07
C THR A 170 -13.07 9.64 21.51
N GLY A 171 -13.64 10.41 20.57
CA GLY A 171 -14.20 11.74 20.87
C GLY A 171 -13.14 12.84 20.98
N LEU A 172 -11.86 12.54 20.74
CA LEU A 172 -10.76 13.50 20.76
C LEU A 172 -10.82 14.53 19.61
N SER A 173 -11.72 14.36 18.64
CA SER A 173 -11.93 15.28 17.50
C SER A 173 -12.17 16.71 17.94
N THR A 174 -13.05 16.95 18.92
CA THR A 174 -13.38 18.30 19.38
C THR A 174 -12.15 19.01 19.94
N LEU A 175 -11.36 18.32 20.75
CA LEU A 175 -10.11 18.87 21.29
C LEU A 175 -9.07 19.09 20.18
N TYR A 176 -8.97 18.17 19.21
CA TYR A 176 -8.09 18.31 18.04
C TYR A 176 -8.48 19.52 17.15
N GLU A 177 -9.75 19.87 17.06
CA GLU A 177 -10.24 20.98 16.24
C GLU A 177 -10.19 22.33 16.96
N GLN A 178 -10.43 22.35 18.28
CA GLN A 178 -10.60 23.58 19.05
C GLN A 178 -9.36 24.01 19.84
N ASN A 179 -8.39 23.12 20.07
CA ASN A 179 -7.17 23.44 20.81
C ASN A 179 -5.92 23.23 19.93
N GLU A 180 -5.25 24.34 19.60
CA GLU A 180 -4.09 24.32 18.70
C GLU A 180 -2.89 23.55 19.28
N GLU A 181 -2.66 23.59 20.59
CA GLU A 181 -1.57 22.84 21.22
C GLU A 181 -1.80 21.34 21.14
N ALA A 182 -3.02 20.89 21.44
CA ALA A 182 -3.44 19.50 21.27
C ALA A 182 -3.36 19.05 19.80
N LYS A 183 -3.79 19.90 18.88
CA LYS A 183 -3.70 19.65 17.43
C LYS A 183 -2.25 19.44 16.98
N ILE A 184 -1.35 20.34 17.38
CA ILE A 184 0.08 20.26 17.06
C ILE A 184 0.69 19.01 17.68
N TRP A 185 0.40 18.72 18.96
CA TRP A 185 0.92 17.55 19.66
C TRP A 185 0.48 16.24 19.00
N LEU A 186 -0.79 16.10 18.62
CA LEU A 186 -1.29 14.94 17.87
C LEU A 186 -0.64 14.84 16.48
N LYS A 187 -0.41 15.97 15.80
CA LYS A 187 0.34 15.98 14.54
C LYS A 187 1.82 15.61 14.71
N CYS A 188 2.43 15.88 15.86
CA CYS A 188 3.79 15.42 16.17
C CYS A 188 3.85 13.88 16.18
N PHE A 189 2.88 13.19 16.78
CA PHE A 189 2.78 11.72 16.69
C PHE A 189 2.64 11.22 15.25
N MET A 190 1.81 11.91 14.45
CA MET A 190 1.64 11.64 13.02
C MET A 190 2.92 11.84 12.19
N ALA A 191 3.84 12.68 12.68
CA ALA A 191 5.10 13.01 12.04
C ALA A 191 6.29 12.16 12.52
N LEU A 192 6.14 11.33 13.56
CA LEU A 192 7.21 10.45 14.07
C LEU A 192 7.88 9.56 12.99
N PRO A 193 7.18 9.07 11.94
CA PRO A 193 7.81 8.40 10.81
C PRO A 193 8.90 9.20 10.10
N LEU A 194 8.83 10.53 10.16
CA LEU A 194 9.78 11.46 9.53
C LEU A 194 11.01 11.74 10.39
N VAL A 195 10.93 11.46 11.69
CA VAL A 195 12.03 11.64 12.64
C VAL A 195 13.15 10.67 12.30
N ARG A 196 14.41 11.11 12.43
CA ARG A 196 15.55 10.21 12.24
C ARG A 196 15.53 9.09 13.28
N ASN A 197 15.80 7.87 12.84
CA ASN A 197 15.89 6.68 13.68
C ASN A 197 16.80 6.85 14.91
N THR A 198 17.89 7.61 14.78
CA THR A 198 18.83 7.88 15.88
C THR A 198 18.22 8.65 17.05
N VAL A 199 17.10 9.37 16.85
CA VAL A 199 16.46 10.19 17.89
C VAL A 199 14.97 9.93 18.03
N VAL A 200 14.41 8.92 17.35
CA VAL A 200 12.97 8.63 17.39
C VAL A 200 12.52 8.17 18.79
N GLY A 201 13.35 7.42 19.52
CA GLY A 201 13.05 7.02 20.90
C GLY A 201 12.85 8.23 21.81
N ALA A 202 13.85 9.12 21.86
CA ALA A 202 13.78 10.38 22.61
C ALA A 202 12.59 11.27 22.19
N ALA A 203 12.24 11.26 20.90
CA ALA A 203 11.07 12.00 20.41
C ALA A 203 9.75 11.41 20.92
N ILE A 204 9.62 10.08 20.99
CA ILE A 204 8.44 9.40 21.53
C ILE A 204 8.32 9.70 23.03
N ASP A 205 9.39 9.52 23.79
CA ASP A 205 9.40 9.74 25.24
C ASP A 205 9.02 11.20 25.56
N TYR A 206 9.65 12.16 24.86
CA TYR A 206 9.31 13.58 25.01
C TYR A 206 7.81 13.85 24.78
N LEU A 207 7.21 13.30 23.72
CA LEU A 207 5.80 13.55 23.44
C LEU A 207 4.87 12.91 24.48
N ILE A 208 5.18 11.71 24.93
CA ILE A 208 4.34 11.01 25.92
C ILE A 208 4.41 11.71 27.28
N ASP A 209 5.60 12.16 27.69
CA ASP A 209 5.82 12.77 29.00
C ASP A 209 5.38 14.24 29.06
N ASN A 210 5.18 14.89 27.90
CA ASN A 210 4.81 16.30 27.81
C ASN A 210 3.51 16.50 27.01
N PRO A 211 2.34 16.01 27.51
CA PRO A 211 1.07 16.36 26.92
C PRO A 211 0.79 17.87 27.09
N PRO A 212 0.13 18.53 26.13
CA PRO A 212 -0.11 19.97 26.17
C PRO A 212 -1.08 20.40 27.28
N LEU A 213 -1.91 19.48 27.77
CA LEU A 213 -2.82 19.71 28.88
C LEU A 213 -3.10 18.41 29.63
N SER A 214 -3.43 18.52 30.91
CA SER A 214 -3.91 17.41 31.74
C SER A 214 -5.34 17.06 31.36
N HIS A 215 -5.52 16.25 30.32
CA HIS A 215 -6.82 15.85 29.79
C HIS A 215 -6.90 14.34 29.61
N MET A 216 -7.98 13.72 30.13
CA MET A 216 -8.18 12.26 30.11
C MET A 216 -8.02 11.65 28.71
N LEU A 217 -8.64 12.26 27.69
CA LEU A 217 -8.52 11.79 26.30
C LEU A 217 -7.08 11.78 25.74
N LEU A 218 -6.18 12.65 26.23
CA LEU A 218 -4.77 12.62 25.81
C LEU A 218 -3.98 11.50 26.50
N ILE A 219 -4.34 11.17 27.75
CA ILE A 219 -3.81 10.01 28.47
C ILE A 219 -4.23 8.72 27.75
N GLU A 220 -5.52 8.60 27.41
CA GLU A 220 -6.04 7.46 26.64
C GLU A 220 -5.38 7.35 25.26
N PHE A 221 -5.11 8.49 24.60
CA PHE A 221 -4.38 8.51 23.35
C PHE A 221 -2.95 7.98 23.51
N ASN A 222 -2.24 8.39 24.56
CA ASN A 222 -0.89 7.88 24.86
C ASN A 222 -0.90 6.37 25.07
N GLU A 223 -1.87 5.84 25.81
CA GLU A 223 -2.02 4.38 25.98
C GLU A 223 -2.28 3.67 24.66
N TYR A 224 -3.18 4.20 23.84
CA TYR A 224 -3.44 3.68 22.50
C TYR A 224 -2.15 3.68 21.67
N PHE A 225 -1.40 4.78 21.70
CA PHE A 225 -0.17 4.91 20.94
C PHE A 225 0.87 3.88 21.35
N ARG A 226 1.11 3.69 22.66
CA ARG A 226 2.01 2.66 23.18
C ARG A 226 1.59 1.26 22.73
N LYS A 227 0.35 0.87 23.00
CA LYS A 227 -0.18 -0.47 22.65
C LYS A 227 -0.11 -0.75 21.14
N GLN A 228 -0.46 0.22 20.31
CA GLN A 228 -0.59 0.00 18.86
C GLN A 228 0.72 0.20 18.08
N TRP A 229 1.47 1.27 18.38
CA TRP A 229 2.61 1.73 17.59
C TRP A 229 3.97 1.50 18.25
N ILE A 230 4.00 0.95 19.47
CA ILE A 230 5.24 0.52 20.12
C ILE A 230 5.19 -1.01 20.30
N ASP A 231 4.17 -1.52 20.99
CA ASP A 231 4.11 -2.93 21.38
C ASP A 231 3.71 -3.84 20.20
N ARG A 232 2.59 -3.50 19.53
CA ARG A 232 2.04 -4.33 18.46
C ARG A 232 2.77 -4.15 17.13
N ILE A 233 3.11 -2.92 16.76
CA ILE A 233 3.84 -2.59 15.52
C ILE A 233 5.15 -1.91 15.91
N PRO A 234 6.27 -2.65 15.92
CA PRO A 234 7.58 -2.10 16.25
C PRO A 234 7.96 -0.87 15.42
N VAL A 235 8.67 0.05 16.07
CA VAL A 235 9.15 1.33 15.50
C VAL A 235 9.87 1.14 14.16
N LYS A 236 10.65 0.07 14.01
CA LYS A 236 11.40 -0.25 12.78
C LYS A 236 10.53 -0.30 11.51
N TYR A 237 9.23 -0.60 11.63
CA TYR A 237 8.35 -0.70 10.48
C TYR A 237 7.81 0.65 10.03
N TRP A 238 7.49 1.56 10.94
CA TRP A 238 6.88 2.85 10.58
C TRP A 238 7.84 4.03 10.65
N ASN A 239 8.98 3.91 11.35
CA ASN A 239 10.02 4.93 11.35
C ASN A 239 10.91 4.78 10.11
N LEU A 240 10.43 5.39 9.03
CA LEU A 240 11.06 5.33 7.71
C LEU A 240 12.23 6.31 7.59
N GLY A 241 12.30 7.34 8.44
CA GLY A 241 13.17 8.48 8.25
C GLY A 241 12.81 9.29 6.99
N PRO A 242 13.48 10.43 6.75
CA PRO A 242 13.08 11.39 5.73
C PRO A 242 13.34 10.96 4.27
N ILE A 243 13.95 9.78 4.05
CA ILE A 243 14.42 9.32 2.73
C ILE A 243 13.43 8.35 2.07
N HIS A 244 12.60 7.64 2.84
CA HIS A 244 11.81 6.49 2.37
C HIS A 244 10.32 6.79 2.15
N LEU A 245 9.95 8.05 1.99
CA LEU A 245 8.60 8.55 2.25
C LEU A 245 7.51 8.32 1.19
N ARG A 246 7.75 7.57 0.11
CA ARG A 246 6.94 7.81 -1.11
C ARG A 246 6.47 6.61 -1.91
N CYS A 247 6.36 5.43 -1.30
CA CYS A 247 6.01 4.26 -2.10
C CYS A 247 4.49 4.02 -2.19
N ASN A 248 3.68 4.19 -1.13
CA ASN A 248 2.32 3.65 -1.18
C ASN A 248 1.29 4.40 -2.08
N ASN A 249 1.50 5.67 -2.41
CA ASN A 249 0.58 6.40 -3.29
C ASN A 249 0.36 5.70 -4.64
N SER A 250 1.38 5.00 -5.12
CA SER A 250 1.37 4.35 -6.43
C SER A 250 0.43 3.15 -6.47
N VAL A 251 0.42 2.34 -5.42
CA VAL A 251 -0.43 1.13 -5.35
C VAL A 251 -1.88 1.50 -5.00
N GLU A 252 -2.09 2.46 -4.11
CA GLU A 252 -3.44 2.99 -3.82
C GLU A 252 -4.07 3.60 -5.07
N GLY A 253 -3.29 4.39 -5.79
CA GLY A 253 -3.70 5.02 -7.04
C GLY A 253 -3.99 4.00 -8.16
N TYR A 254 -3.20 2.95 -8.25
CA TYR A 254 -3.47 1.80 -9.12
C TYR A 254 -4.81 1.14 -8.74
N ASN A 255 -5.03 0.86 -7.46
CA ASN A 255 -6.25 0.24 -6.95
C ASN A 255 -7.49 1.13 -7.17
N ASN A 256 -7.37 2.45 -7.06
CA ASN A 256 -8.44 3.40 -7.39
C ASN A 256 -8.77 3.39 -8.90
N ARG A 257 -7.77 3.35 -9.78
CA ARG A 257 -8.01 3.20 -11.24
C ARG A 257 -8.73 1.90 -11.55
N LEU A 258 -8.33 0.80 -10.90
CA LEU A 258 -9.04 -0.47 -11.02
C LEU A 258 -10.49 -0.30 -10.54
N GLN A 259 -10.73 0.34 -9.40
CA GLN A 259 -12.08 0.57 -8.89
C GLN A 259 -12.97 1.33 -9.87
N HIS A 260 -12.47 2.42 -10.47
CA HIS A 260 -13.21 3.17 -11.49
C HIS A 260 -13.53 2.33 -12.73
N ARG A 261 -12.67 1.36 -13.07
CA ARG A 261 -12.86 0.49 -14.24
C ARG A 261 -13.81 -0.67 -13.97
N PHE A 262 -13.74 -1.26 -12.77
CA PHE A 262 -14.49 -2.47 -12.41
C PHE A 262 -15.84 -2.21 -11.77
N GLY A 263 -16.03 -1.07 -11.12
CA GLY A 263 -17.07 -0.92 -10.11
C GLY A 263 -16.79 -1.80 -8.88
N ALA A 264 -17.78 -1.88 -7.99
CA ALA A 264 -17.68 -2.75 -6.82
C ALA A 264 -18.00 -4.21 -7.18
N HIS A 265 -17.20 -5.14 -6.66
CA HIS A 265 -17.45 -6.58 -6.74
C HIS A 265 -17.75 -7.13 -8.15
N PRO A 266 -16.80 -7.01 -9.11
CA PRO A 266 -17.01 -7.49 -10.46
C PRO A 266 -17.20 -9.02 -10.52
N GLN A 267 -17.88 -9.48 -11.58
CA GLN A 267 -17.90 -10.90 -11.93
C GLN A 267 -16.47 -11.43 -12.15
N LEU A 268 -16.21 -12.67 -11.74
CA LEU A 268 -14.88 -13.27 -11.75
C LEU A 268 -14.27 -13.30 -13.16
N TRP A 269 -15.04 -13.77 -14.14
CA TRP A 269 -14.54 -13.87 -15.52
C TRP A 269 -14.23 -12.51 -16.13
N SER A 270 -15.09 -11.53 -15.88
CA SER A 270 -14.84 -10.14 -16.26
C SER A 270 -13.54 -9.65 -15.62
N PHE A 271 -13.37 -9.86 -14.32
CA PHE A 271 -12.17 -9.46 -13.59
C PHE A 271 -10.88 -10.07 -14.19
N ILE A 272 -10.85 -11.39 -14.42
CA ILE A 272 -9.67 -12.07 -15.00
C ILE A 272 -9.38 -11.57 -16.41
N TYR A 273 -10.43 -11.37 -17.24
CA TYR A 273 -10.28 -10.82 -18.59
C TYR A 273 -9.60 -9.45 -18.58
N PHE A 274 -9.96 -8.58 -17.63
CA PHE A 274 -9.31 -7.28 -17.50
C PHE A 274 -7.87 -7.37 -17.03
N LEU A 275 -7.54 -8.27 -16.10
CA LEU A 275 -6.15 -8.47 -15.69
C LEU A 275 -5.26 -8.86 -16.87
N LYS A 276 -5.77 -9.64 -17.83
CA LYS A 276 -5.06 -9.91 -19.09
C LYS A 276 -4.80 -8.64 -19.90
N GLY A 277 -5.75 -7.70 -19.93
CA GLY A 277 -5.57 -6.39 -20.55
C GLY A 277 -4.56 -5.49 -19.80
N GLU A 278 -4.48 -5.62 -18.47
CA GLU A 278 -3.50 -4.90 -17.64
C GLU A 278 -2.06 -5.35 -17.95
N LYS A 279 -1.82 -6.65 -18.22
CA LYS A 279 -0.53 -7.14 -18.72
C LYS A 279 -0.08 -6.41 -19.99
N ALA A 280 -0.97 -6.23 -20.96
CA ALA A 280 -0.65 -5.53 -22.20
C ALA A 280 -0.27 -4.05 -21.93
N LEU A 281 -1.00 -3.37 -21.04
CA LEU A 281 -0.68 -2.00 -20.63
C LEU A 281 0.69 -1.90 -19.95
N VAL A 282 1.05 -2.86 -19.10
CA VAL A 282 2.37 -2.94 -18.46
C VAL A 282 3.49 -3.11 -19.48
N MET A 283 3.32 -4.00 -20.47
CA MET A 283 4.32 -4.21 -21.53
C MET A 283 4.51 -2.97 -22.40
N MET A 284 3.41 -2.31 -22.81
CA MET A 284 3.51 -1.06 -23.57
C MET A 284 4.26 0.01 -22.78
N ARG A 285 3.99 0.11 -21.48
CA ARG A 285 4.59 1.13 -20.62
C ARG A 285 6.07 0.88 -20.36
N THR A 286 6.46 -0.35 -20.10
CA THR A 286 7.87 -0.73 -19.90
C THR A 286 8.70 -0.46 -21.15
N ALA A 287 8.19 -0.79 -22.34
CA ALA A 287 8.83 -0.43 -23.61
C ALA A 287 8.96 1.10 -23.81
N GLN A 288 7.97 1.87 -23.38
CA GLN A 288 8.02 3.34 -23.42
C GLN A 288 9.10 3.91 -22.48
N ILE A 289 9.16 3.40 -21.26
CA ILE A 289 10.18 3.80 -20.27
C ILE A 289 11.58 3.50 -20.81
N GLN A 290 11.79 2.30 -21.38
CA GLN A 290 13.07 1.89 -21.96
C GLN A 290 13.48 2.73 -23.18
N SER A 291 12.52 3.16 -23.99
CA SER A 291 12.77 4.00 -25.18
C SER A 291 12.88 5.50 -24.87
N GLY A 292 12.73 5.93 -23.61
CA GLY A 292 12.75 7.34 -23.21
C GLY A 292 11.57 8.18 -23.75
N ASN A 293 10.57 7.53 -24.39
CA ASN A 293 9.44 8.19 -25.02
C ASN A 293 8.26 8.33 -24.04
N TYR A 294 8.29 9.35 -23.18
CA TYR A 294 7.22 9.67 -22.23
C TYR A 294 5.97 10.33 -22.86
N ARG A 295 5.60 9.97 -24.11
CA ARG A 295 4.55 10.68 -24.90
C ARG A 295 3.10 10.43 -24.47
N LEU A 296 2.83 9.46 -23.60
CA LEU A 296 1.53 9.34 -22.93
C LEU A 296 1.62 10.00 -21.55
N LYS A 297 0.56 10.69 -21.11
CA LYS A 297 0.45 11.21 -19.72
C LYS A 297 1.00 10.13 -18.79
N ALA A 298 2.02 10.48 -18.00
CA ALA A 298 2.56 9.60 -16.98
C ALA A 298 1.39 8.96 -16.21
N MET A 299 1.49 7.68 -15.84
CA MET A 299 0.73 7.22 -14.68
C MET A 299 1.05 8.23 -13.58
N PRO A 300 0.07 8.68 -12.77
CA PRO A 300 0.28 9.76 -11.78
C PRO A 300 1.38 9.50 -10.73
N PHE A 301 2.16 8.43 -10.88
CA PHE A 301 2.95 7.72 -9.89
C PHE A 301 4.40 7.63 -10.37
N SER A 302 5.01 8.78 -10.68
CA SER A 302 6.46 8.88 -10.83
C SER A 302 7.11 9.10 -9.47
N PHE A 303 8.18 8.36 -9.20
CA PHE A 303 9.08 8.69 -8.12
C PHE A 303 9.84 9.98 -8.48
N GLY A 304 9.69 11.03 -7.68
CA GLY A 304 10.60 12.19 -7.77
C GLY A 304 10.11 13.45 -8.51
N ASN A 305 8.81 13.77 -8.52
CA ASN A 305 8.35 15.09 -8.97
C ASN A 305 9.01 16.26 -8.18
N GLU A 306 9.06 17.46 -8.75
CA GLU A 306 9.80 18.60 -8.18
C GLU A 306 9.32 18.96 -6.75
N ARG A 307 8.01 18.89 -6.51
CA ARG A 307 7.39 19.10 -5.19
C ARG A 307 7.92 18.10 -4.16
N ALA A 308 8.12 16.85 -4.57
CA ALA A 308 8.73 15.82 -3.74
C ALA A 308 10.19 16.18 -3.40
N ARG A 309 11.02 16.51 -4.39
CA ARG A 309 12.42 16.91 -4.18
C ARG A 309 12.53 18.06 -3.18
N LYS A 310 11.66 19.08 -3.30
CA LYS A 310 11.59 20.22 -2.37
C LYS A 310 11.29 19.78 -0.93
N LYS A 311 10.29 18.93 -0.72
CA LYS A 311 9.97 18.38 0.63
C LYS A 311 11.15 17.63 1.23
N THR A 312 11.83 16.78 0.45
CA THR A 312 13.00 16.02 0.93
C THR A 312 14.14 16.97 1.32
N LYS A 313 14.37 18.04 0.55
CA LYS A 313 15.37 19.08 0.90
C LYS A 313 15.01 19.78 2.23
N GLN A 314 13.74 20.10 2.45
CA GLN A 314 13.28 20.72 3.70
C GLN A 314 13.50 19.79 4.91
N LEU A 315 13.16 18.51 4.80
CA LEU A 315 13.40 17.52 5.86
C LEU A 315 14.88 17.37 6.19
N LYS A 316 15.75 17.33 5.18
CA LYS A 316 17.21 17.32 5.36
C LYS A 316 17.71 18.58 6.07
N ASN A 317 17.17 19.75 5.74
CA ASN A 317 17.55 21.01 6.38
C ASN A 317 17.13 21.05 7.85
N LEU A 318 15.90 20.63 8.18
CA LEU A 318 15.43 20.55 9.56
C LEU A 318 16.32 19.64 10.41
N TRP A 319 16.69 18.48 9.86
CA TRP A 319 17.64 17.58 10.52
C TRP A 319 18.99 18.23 10.76
N ARG A 320 19.56 18.91 9.75
CA ARG A 320 20.83 19.63 9.89
C ARG A 320 20.76 20.67 11.01
N LEU A 321 19.71 21.48 11.06
CA LEU A 321 19.53 22.52 12.10
C LEU A 321 19.50 21.92 13.50
N PHE A 322 18.85 20.77 13.67
CA PHE A 322 18.81 20.05 14.94
C PHE A 322 20.21 19.51 15.31
N GLN A 323 20.92 18.89 14.36
CA GLN A 323 22.27 18.35 14.61
C GLN A 323 23.28 19.42 15.04
N ILE A 324 23.21 20.62 14.49
CA ILE A 324 24.11 21.72 14.86
C ILE A 324 23.61 22.52 16.08
N GLY A 325 22.61 22.03 16.80
CA GLY A 325 22.07 22.65 18.02
C GLY A 325 21.30 23.95 17.80
N ARG A 326 20.96 24.32 16.56
CA ARG A 326 20.21 25.56 16.25
C ARG A 326 18.73 25.44 16.60
N ILE A 327 18.19 24.22 16.68
CA ILE A 327 16.83 23.95 17.14
C ILE A 327 16.83 22.81 18.16
N THR A 328 15.91 22.88 19.13
CA THR A 328 15.69 21.84 20.14
C THR A 328 14.96 20.63 19.56
N LEU A 329 14.94 19.51 20.30
CA LEU A 329 14.18 18.31 19.91
C LEU A 329 12.68 18.63 19.73
N ASN A 330 12.10 19.38 20.67
CA ASN A 330 10.71 19.86 20.56
C ASN A 330 10.49 20.60 19.24
N LYS A 331 11.33 21.61 18.96
CA LYS A 331 11.18 22.42 17.74
C LYS A 331 11.40 21.59 16.46
N TYR A 332 12.29 20.61 16.49
CA TYR A 332 12.48 19.68 15.38
C TYR A 332 11.20 18.88 15.09
N ILE A 333 10.60 18.25 16.10
CA ILE A 333 9.38 17.44 15.93
C ILE A 333 8.18 18.33 15.57
N THR A 334 8.01 19.48 16.21
CA THR A 334 6.93 20.43 15.88
C THR A 334 7.03 20.89 14.43
N ASN A 335 8.23 21.18 13.92
CA ASN A 335 8.42 21.57 12.52
C ASN A 335 8.13 20.41 11.54
N LEU A 336 8.38 19.16 11.94
CA LEU A 336 7.99 17.99 11.15
C LEU A 336 6.47 17.81 11.09
N SER A 337 5.75 18.20 12.14
CA SER A 337 4.28 18.15 12.18
C SER A 337 3.63 18.97 11.04
N CYS A 338 4.30 20.03 10.56
CA CYS A 338 3.85 20.84 9.42
C CYS A 338 3.78 20.06 8.10
N PHE A 339 4.46 18.91 7.99
CA PHE A 339 4.36 18.03 6.81
C PHE A 339 3.10 17.16 6.82
N VAL A 340 2.40 17.09 7.96
CA VAL A 340 1.09 16.45 8.11
C VAL A 340 0.02 17.45 7.69
N GLY A 341 -0.24 17.50 6.39
CA GLY A 341 -1.26 18.37 5.81
C GLY A 341 -2.68 17.86 6.10
N GLU A 342 -3.67 18.75 6.12
CA GLU A 342 -5.07 18.32 6.32
C GLU A 342 -5.55 17.39 5.22
N SER A 343 -5.06 17.55 3.98
CA SER A 343 -5.30 16.59 2.90
C SER A 343 -4.70 15.21 3.18
N THR A 344 -3.56 15.12 3.87
CA THR A 344 -2.98 13.84 4.30
C THR A 344 -3.84 13.14 5.36
N ILE A 345 -4.60 13.93 6.13
CA ILE A 345 -5.52 13.45 7.17
C ILE A 345 -6.91 13.10 6.58
N THR A 346 -7.37 13.86 5.58
CA THR A 346 -8.75 13.83 5.04
C THR A 346 -8.92 13.16 3.68
N ILE A 347 -7.88 12.65 3.03
CA ILE A 347 -8.07 11.74 1.89
C ILE A 347 -8.65 10.42 2.44
N ASN A 348 -9.95 10.44 2.67
CA ASN A 348 -10.90 9.38 2.34
C ASN A 348 -12.29 9.97 2.08
N TYR A 349 -12.43 11.31 1.92
CA TYR A 349 -13.75 11.94 1.73
C TYR A 349 -13.90 12.89 0.52
N LEU A 350 -12.83 13.29 -0.17
CA LEU A 350 -12.99 14.05 -1.43
C LEU A 350 -13.36 13.17 -2.65
N LEU A 351 -13.37 11.84 -2.49
CA LEU A 351 -14.01 10.91 -3.45
C LEU A 351 -15.40 10.42 -2.99
N ILE A 352 -15.89 10.86 -1.83
CA ILE A 352 -17.23 10.51 -1.33
C ILE A 352 -18.18 11.73 -1.38
N VAL A 353 -17.67 12.96 -1.27
CA VAL A 353 -18.53 14.17 -1.32
C VAL A 353 -18.84 14.64 -2.75
N CYS A 354 -18.07 14.25 -3.77
CA CYS A 354 -18.40 14.54 -5.16
C CYS A 354 -19.50 13.63 -5.76
N GLU A 355 -19.88 12.52 -5.11
CA GLU A 355 -20.97 11.65 -5.57
C GLU A 355 -22.34 11.98 -4.94
N ILE A 356 -22.42 12.82 -3.91
CA ILE A 356 -23.72 13.22 -3.31
C ILE A 356 -24.28 14.51 -3.95
N LYS A 357 -23.46 15.32 -4.62
CA LYS A 357 -23.92 16.53 -5.33
C LYS A 357 -24.17 16.35 -6.83
N LYS A 358 -24.09 15.13 -7.36
CA LYS A 358 -24.44 14.79 -8.77
C LYS A 358 -25.63 13.84 -8.91
N ALA A 359 -26.32 13.54 -7.80
CA ALA A 359 -27.56 12.75 -7.78
C ALA A 359 -28.81 13.59 -7.47
N THR A 360 -28.71 14.92 -7.58
CA THR A 360 -29.85 15.84 -7.64
C THR A 360 -29.68 16.71 -8.87
N PHE A 361 -29.97 16.12 -10.03
CA PHE A 361 -30.76 16.69 -11.13
C PHE A 361 -31.19 15.55 -12.05
#